data_AF-A0A2W0AKW3-F1
#
_entry.id   AF-A0A2W0AKW3-F1
#
_cell.length_a   1.000
_cell.length_b   1.000
_cell.length_c   1.000
_cell.angle_alpha   90.00
_cell.angle_beta   90.00
_cell.angle_gamma   90.00
#
_symmetry.space_group_name_H-M   'P 1'
#
loop_
_entity.id
_entity.type
_entity.pdbx_description
1 polymer ?
#
loop_
_entity_poly.entity_id
_entity_poly.type
_entity_poly.pdbx_seq_one_letter_code
_entity_poly.pdbx_strand_id
1 'polypeptide(L)'
;MNIKQRSGELFMRIHEGKHAYDLEQLRDPQTQVRAQWRYKVYELRPVEKVLTSGEGKTRAEAEKQAKVAIARLTENERRPAA
;
A
#
# COMPACT_ATOMS: atom_id res chain seq x y z
N MET A 1 1.71 -7.41 16.06
CA MET A 1 1.42 -6.29 15.15
C MET A 1 2.29 -5.10 15.55
N ASN A 2 3.36 -4.82 14.81
CA ASN A 2 4.30 -3.72 15.14
C ASN A 2 3.92 -2.48 14.34
N ILE A 3 3.19 -1.55 14.97
CA ILE A 3 2.85 -0.24 14.41
C ILE A 3 3.96 0.72 14.86
N LYS A 4 5.02 0.89 14.05
CA LYS A 4 6.02 1.94 14.32
C LYS A 4 5.38 3.28 13.95
N GLN A 5 4.82 4.00 14.91
CA GLN A 5 4.31 5.35 14.70
C GLN A 5 5.50 6.30 14.49
N ARG A 6 5.82 6.64 13.23
CA ARG A 6 6.64 7.82 12.93
C ARG A 6 5.67 8.98 12.67
N SER A 7 5.60 9.88 13.65
CA SER A 7 5.13 11.28 13.58
C SER A 7 4.00 11.61 12.60
N GLY A 8 2.78 11.79 13.12
CA GLY A 8 1.72 12.61 12.49
C GLY A 8 0.95 12.00 11.32
N GLU A 9 1.50 11.02 10.60
CA GLU A 9 0.84 10.32 9.51
C GLU A 9 0.23 9.01 10.00
N LEU A 10 -1.10 8.87 9.83
CA LEU A 10 -1.81 7.61 10.06
C LEU A 10 -1.47 6.67 8.90
N PHE A 11 -0.30 6.04 8.96
CA PHE A 11 0.06 4.97 8.03
C PHE A 11 -0.22 3.61 8.66
N MET A 12 -0.92 2.75 7.92
CA MET A 12 -1.23 1.39 8.32
C MET A 12 -0.57 0.43 7.35
N ARG A 13 0.43 -0.32 7.83
CA ARG A 13 1.10 -1.38 7.06
C ARG A 13 0.40 -2.72 7.28
N ILE A 14 0.01 -3.37 6.20
CA ILE A 14 -0.66 -4.68 6.19
C ILE A 14 0.20 -5.66 5.40
N HIS A 15 0.46 -6.84 5.95
CA HIS A 15 1.33 -7.85 5.34
C HIS A 15 0.49 -8.97 4.70
N GLU A 16 0.81 -9.33 3.47
CA GLU A 16 0.21 -10.43 2.72
C GLU A 16 1.30 -11.35 2.13
N GLY A 17 1.70 -12.36 2.92
CA GLY A 17 2.73 -13.32 2.52
C GLY A 17 4.09 -12.66 2.27
N LYS A 18 4.54 -12.67 1.01
CA LYS A 18 5.80 -12.02 0.58
C LYS A 18 5.64 -10.54 0.19
N HIS A 19 4.41 -10.05 0.17
CA HIS A 19 4.09 -8.66 -0.13
C HIS A 19 3.59 -7.95 1.13
N ALA A 20 3.68 -6.63 1.15
CA ALA A 20 3.03 -5.77 2.12
C ALA A 20 2.41 -4.57 1.39
N TYR A 21 1.49 -3.88 2.03
CA TYR A 21 1.04 -2.60 1.55
C TYR A 21 0.80 -1.62 2.69
N ASP A 22 1.13 -0.37 2.45
CA ASP A 22 0.86 0.75 3.34
C ASP A 22 -0.36 1.50 2.84
N LEU A 23 -1.23 1.88 3.77
CA LEU A 23 -2.30 2.84 3.55
C LEU A 23 -1.99 4.11 4.35
N GLU A 24 -1.85 5.22 3.65
CA GLU A 24 -1.46 6.53 4.18
C GLU A 24 -2.63 7.50 3.93
N GLN A 25 -3.16 8.10 4.99
CA GLN A 25 -4.20 9.11 4.84
C GLN A 25 -3.55 10.47 4.53
N LEU A 26 -3.67 10.91 3.27
CA LEU A 26 -3.20 12.22 2.84
C LEU A 26 -4.07 13.32 3.44
N ARG A 27 -3.40 14.29 4.05
CA ARG A 27 -4.00 15.56 4.45
C ARG A 27 -3.58 16.62 3.47
N ASP A 28 -4.54 17.43 3.05
CA ASP A 28 -4.24 18.60 2.26
C ASP A 28 -3.39 19.56 3.12
N PRO A 29 -2.20 19.97 2.66
CA PRO A 29 -1.28 20.75 3.48
C PRO A 29 -1.81 22.16 3.79
N GLN A 30 -2.71 22.69 2.94
CA GLN A 30 -3.26 24.03 3.09
C GLN A 30 -4.47 24.05 4.04
N THR A 31 -5.33 23.04 3.95
CA THR A 31 -6.59 22.98 4.69
C THR A 31 -6.55 22.02 5.89
N GLN A 32 -5.50 21.19 6.00
CA GLN A 32 -5.36 20.11 6.99
C GLN A 32 -6.51 19.09 6.97
N VAL A 33 -7.38 19.14 5.96
CA VAL A 33 -8.52 18.24 5.80
C VAL A 33 -8.04 16.92 5.20
N ARG A 34 -8.67 15.83 5.61
CA ARG A 34 -8.47 14.49 5.03
C ARG A 34 -8.96 14.51 3.58
N ALA A 35 -8.02 14.51 2.65
CA ALA A 35 -8.33 14.65 1.23
C ALA A 35 -8.49 13.28 0.57
N GLN A 36 -7.46 12.44 0.70
CA GLN A 36 -7.36 11.18 -0.05
C GLN A 36 -6.60 10.12 0.74
N TRP A 37 -6.63 8.89 0.25
CA TRP A 37 -5.85 7.78 0.77
C TRP A 37 -4.85 7.35 -0.28
N ARG A 38 -3.58 7.28 0.10
CA ARG A 38 -2.52 6.73 -0.72
C ARG A 38 -2.27 5.30 -0.31
N TYR A 39 -2.05 4.42 -1.28
CA TYR A 39 -1.54 3.09 -1.02
C TYR A 39 -0.17 2.89 -1.68
N LYS A 40 0.70 2.12 -1.02
CA LYS A 40 2.00 1.69 -1.55
C LYS A 40 2.10 0.19 -1.33
N VAL A 41 2.38 -0.59 -2.37
CA VAL A 41 2.61 -2.03 -2.30
C VAL A 41 4.10 -2.29 -2.34
N TYR A 42 4.57 -3.17 -1.47
CA TYR A 42 5.95 -3.54 -1.27
C TYR A 42 6.13 -5.04 -1.46
N GLU A 43 7.25 -5.44 -2.03
CA GLU A 43 7.81 -6.78 -1.90
C GLU A 43 8.70 -6.80 -0.65
N LEU A 44 8.53 -7.77 0.24
CA LEU A 44 9.29 -7.85 1.50
C LEU A 44 10.59 -8.65 1.38
N ARG A 45 10.76 -9.47 0.34
CA ARG A 45 11.92 -10.38 0.17
C ARG A 45 12.33 -10.47 -1.29
N PRO A 46 13.64 -10.45 -1.60
CA PRO A 46 14.79 -10.42 -0.68
C PRO A 46 15.15 -9.02 -0.14
N VAL A 47 14.63 -7.95 -0.75
CA VAL A 47 14.85 -6.56 -0.34
C VAL A 47 13.50 -5.85 -0.35
N GLU A 48 13.22 -4.98 0.63
CA GLU A 48 12.01 -4.17 0.62
C GLU A 48 12.00 -3.26 -0.62
N LYS A 49 11.10 -3.54 -1.56
CA LYS A 49 10.98 -2.77 -2.82
C LYS A 49 9.55 -2.34 -3.03
N VAL A 50 9.33 -1.06 -3.29
CA VAL A 50 8.03 -0.55 -3.76
C VAL A 50 7.76 -1.11 -5.15
N LEU A 51 6.70 -1.90 -5.28
CA LEU A 51 6.25 -2.47 -6.55
C LEU A 51 5.31 -1.50 -7.27
N THR A 52 4.36 -0.93 -6.53
CA THR A 52 3.40 0.03 -7.08
C THR A 52 2.87 0.94 -5.99
N SER A 53 2.34 2.09 -6.39
CA SER A 53 1.63 2.99 -5.50
C SER A 53 0.51 3.68 -6.26
N GLY A 54 -0.54 4.04 -5.56
CA GLY A 54 -1.65 4.80 -6.12
C GLY A 54 -2.43 5.52 -5.05
N GLU A 55 -3.53 6.14 -5.47
CA GLU A 55 -4.38 6.96 -4.63
C GLU A 55 -5.83 6.51 -4.78
N GLY A 56 -6.59 6.66 -3.72
CA GLY A 56 -8.01 6.34 -3.63
C GLY A 56 -8.74 7.41 -2.85
N LYS A 57 -9.99 7.67 -3.21
CA LYS A 57 -10.82 8.66 -2.52
C LYS A 57 -11.18 8.23 -1.10
N THR A 58 -11.21 6.93 -0.86
CA THR A 58 -11.55 6.34 0.44
C THR A 58 -10.53 5.27 0.84
N ARG A 59 -10.46 4.97 2.15
CA ARG A 59 -9.63 3.88 2.67
C ARG A 59 -9.93 2.55 2.00
N ALA A 60 -11.22 2.22 1.85
CA ALA A 60 -11.67 0.97 1.27
C ALA A 60 -11.27 0.86 -0.21
N GLU A 61 -11.33 1.96 -0.95
CA GLU A 61 -10.90 2.01 -2.35
C GLU A 61 -9.39 1.82 -2.48
N ALA A 62 -8.58 2.51 -1.66
CA ALA A 62 -7.14 2.35 -1.63
C ALA A 62 -6.72 0.91 -1.24
N GLU A 63 -7.38 0.33 -0.23
CA GLU A 63 -7.15 -1.07 0.18
C GLU A 63 -7.53 -2.06 -0.94
N LYS A 64 -8.68 -1.86 -1.59
CA LYS A 64 -9.12 -2.70 -2.70
C LYS A 64 -8.11 -2.66 -3.86
N GLN A 65 -7.62 -1.47 -4.21
CA GLN A 65 -6.61 -1.34 -5.27
C GLN A 65 -5.28 -2.00 -4.88
N ALA A 66 -4.82 -1.84 -3.63
CA ALA A 66 -3.62 -2.51 -3.14
C ALA A 66 -3.74 -4.04 -3.22
N LYS A 67 -4.87 -4.60 -2.79
CA LYS A 67 -5.15 -6.05 -2.89
C LYS A 67 -5.19 -6.54 -4.34
N VAL A 68 -5.84 -5.78 -5.24
CA VAL A 68 -5.86 -6.11 -6.67
C VAL A 68 -4.45 -6.09 -7.26
N ALA A 69 -3.61 -5.14 -6.87
CA ALA A 69 -2.22 -5.08 -7.29
C ALA A 69 -1.43 -6.31 -6.81
N ILE A 70 -1.56 -6.70 -5.53
CA ILE A 70 -0.91 -7.89 -4.98
C ILE A 70 -1.38 -9.16 -5.70
N ALA A 71 -2.68 -9.29 -5.97
CA ALA A 71 -3.23 -10.42 -6.71
C ALA A 71 -2.64 -10.52 -8.12
N ARG A 72 -2.55 -9.39 -8.84
CA ARG A 72 -1.94 -9.33 -10.18
C ARG A 72 -0.45 -9.67 -10.15
N LEU A 73 0.28 -9.17 -9.16
CA LEU A 73 1.71 -9.48 -8.99
C LEU A 73 1.91 -10.97 -8.73
N THR A 74 1.09 -11.55 -7.86
CA THR A 74 1.13 -12.98 -7.53
C THR A 74 0.78 -13.85 -8.74
N GLU A 75 -0.17 -13.43 -9.57
CA GLU A 75 -0.51 -14.11 -10.82
C GLU A 75 0.62 -14.03 -11.84
N ASN A 76 1.24 -12.87 -11.99
CA ASN A 76 2.36 -12.66 -12.91
C ASN A 76 3.60 -13.50 -12.52
N GLU A 77 3.87 -13.65 -11.23
CA GLU A 77 4.96 -14.51 -10.75
C GLU A 77 4.69 -16.01 -10.93
N ARG A 78 3.41 -16.42 -10.96
CA ARG A 78 3.04 -17.82 -11.24
C ARG A 78 3.14 -18.18 -12.72
N ARG A 79 3.22 -17.19 -13.60
CA ARG A 79 3.40 -17.41 -15.04
C ARG A 79 4.86 -17.13 -15.38
N PRO A 80 5.77 -18.12 -15.24
CA PRO A 80 7.09 -17.97 -15.82
C PRO A 80 6.87 -17.73 -17.32
N ALA A 81 7.41 -16.62 -17.84
CA ALA A 81 7.52 -16.44 -19.28
C ALA A 81 8.26 -17.67 -19.82
N ALA A 82 7.53 -18.47 -20.60
CA ALA A 82 8.06 -19.62 -21.32
C ALA A 82 8.95 -19.15 -22.47
#